data_AF-X1HZ90-F1
#
_entry.id   AF-X1HZ90-F1
#
_cell.length_a   1.000
_cell.length_b   1.000
_cell.length_c   1.000
_cell.angle_alpha   90.00
_cell.angle_beta   90.00
_cell.angle_gamma   90.00
#
_symmetry.space_group_name_H-M   'P 1'
#
loop_
_entity.id
_entity.type
_entity.pdbx_description
1 polymer ?
#
loop_
_entity_poly.entity_id
_entity_poly.type
_entity_poly.pdbx_seq_one_letter_code
_entity_poly.pdbx_strand_id
1 'polypeptide(L)'
;ADLIYKFGEDRASRRIARFIVQRRQDRPITTTGQLAAIVFKALARPGRKRKLRIHPATRTFQALRIAVNNELENLEKLLGSAPELLSKNGRIAVISFHSLEDRLVKN
;
A
#
# COMPACT_ATOMS: atom_id res chain seq x y z
N ALA A 1 -9.29 -8.51 1.87
CA ALA A 1 -9.18 -7.26 2.67
C ALA A 1 -7.76 -7.09 3.23
N ASP A 2 -7.08 -8.20 3.46
CA ASP A 2 -5.80 -8.29 4.16
C ASP A 2 -4.68 -7.55 3.43
N LEU A 3 -4.70 -7.53 2.09
CA LEU A 3 -3.80 -6.71 1.28
C LEU A 3 -3.81 -5.23 1.70
N ILE A 4 -5.00 -4.61 1.79
CA ILE A 4 -5.14 -3.19 2.17
C ILE A 4 -4.73 -2.99 3.64
N TYR A 5 -5.01 -3.97 4.50
CA TYR A 5 -4.62 -3.91 5.90
C TYR A 5 -3.10 -3.97 6.07
N LYS A 6 -2.45 -4.97 5.45
CA LYS A 6 -1.03 -5.26 5.57
C LYS A 6 -0.18 -4.22 4.87
N PHE A 7 -0.45 -3.94 3.60
CA PHE A 7 0.41 -3.09 2.78
C PHE A 7 0.01 -1.61 2.80
N GLY A 8 -1.25 -1.31 3.10
CA GLY A 8 -1.74 0.07 3.25
C GLY A 8 -1.77 0.56 4.70
N GLU A 9 -1.56 -0.31 5.68
CA GLU A 9 -1.69 -0.02 7.11
C GLU A 9 -3.03 0.70 7.44
N ASP A 10 -4.11 0.34 6.73
CA ASP A 10 -5.42 0.97 6.85
C ASP A 10 -6.41 0.09 7.64
N ARG A 11 -6.78 0.56 8.83
CA ARG A 11 -7.75 -0.13 9.71
C ARG A 11 -9.16 -0.22 9.12
N ALA A 12 -9.49 0.62 8.15
CA ALA A 12 -10.75 0.55 7.42
C ALA A 12 -10.72 -0.45 6.24
N SER A 13 -9.64 -1.23 6.09
CA SER A 13 -9.43 -2.21 5.01
C SER A 13 -10.64 -3.06 4.68
N ARG A 14 -11.31 -3.64 5.69
CA ARG A 14 -12.51 -4.48 5.50
C ARG A 14 -13.67 -3.70 4.87
N ARG A 15 -13.88 -2.46 5.31
CA ARG A 15 -14.94 -1.59 4.76
C ARG A 15 -14.60 -1.15 3.33
N ILE A 16 -13.35 -0.77 3.07
CA ILE A 16 -12.89 -0.42 1.72
C ILE A 16 -13.06 -1.61 0.77
N ALA A 17 -12.57 -2.79 1.17
CA ALA A 17 -12.68 -4.00 0.36
C ALA A 17 -14.14 -4.36 0.04
N ARG A 18 -15.05 -4.23 1.01
CA ARG A 18 -16.49 -4.45 0.78
C ARG A 18 -17.05 -3.53 -0.30
N PHE A 19 -16.74 -2.23 -0.21
CA PHE A 19 -17.19 -1.25 -1.21
C PHE A 19 -16.62 -1.52 -2.61
N ILE A 20 -15.35 -1.94 -2.69
CA ILE A 20 -14.72 -2.34 -3.95
C ILE A 20 -15.44 -3.55 -4.55
N VAL A 21 -15.68 -4.59 -3.76
CA VAL A 21 -16.36 -5.82 -4.21
C VAL A 21 -17.78 -5.51 -4.66
N GLN A 22 -18.55 -4.76 -3.86
CA GLN A 22 -19.91 -4.36 -4.22
C GLN A 22 -19.93 -3.60 -5.55
N ARG A 23 -19.05 -2.61 -5.72
CA ARG A 23 -18.99 -1.84 -6.96
C ARG A 23 -18.54 -2.66 -8.18
N ARG A 24 -17.80 -3.76 -7.98
CA ARG A 24 -17.43 -4.72 -9.04
C ARG A 24 -18.58 -5.64 -9.44
N GLN A 25 -19.57 -5.87 -8.56
CA GLN A 25 -20.77 -6.62 -8.90
C GLN A 25 -21.61 -5.86 -9.94
N ASP A 26 -21.62 -4.53 -9.88
CA ASP A 26 -22.37 -3.71 -10.83
C ASP A 26 -21.66 -3.54 -12.18
N ARG A 27 -20.35 -3.21 -12.16
CA ARG A 27 -19.54 -3.02 -13.37
C ARG A 27 -18.04 -3.06 -13.04
N PRO A 28 -17.16 -3.37 -14.02
CA PRO A 28 -15.71 -3.31 -13.80
C PRO A 28 -15.23 -1.95 -13.29
N ILE A 29 -14.08 -1.96 -12.59
CA ILE A 29 -13.35 -0.76 -12.19
C ILE A 29 -12.15 -0.67 -13.13
N THR A 30 -12.15 0.32 -14.02
CA THR A 30 -11.17 0.42 -15.10
C THR A 30 -10.26 1.65 -14.99
N THR A 31 -10.58 2.58 -14.09
CA THR A 31 -9.77 3.79 -13.90
C THR A 31 -9.43 4.03 -12.43
N THR A 32 -8.32 4.71 -12.20
CA THR A 32 -7.87 5.13 -10.87
C THR A 32 -8.87 6.08 -10.21
N GLY A 33 -9.48 6.99 -10.97
CA GLY A 33 -10.51 7.90 -10.47
C GLY A 33 -11.75 7.17 -9.93
N GLN A 34 -12.18 6.08 -10.58
CA GLN A 34 -13.26 5.24 -10.08
C GLN A 34 -12.89 4.59 -8.75
N LEU A 35 -11.70 4.00 -8.65
CA LEU A 35 -11.23 3.39 -7.41
C LEU A 35 -11.13 4.41 -6.28
N ALA A 36 -10.56 5.59 -6.55
CA ALA A 36 -10.44 6.68 -5.58
C ALA A 36 -11.82 7.11 -5.04
N ALA A 37 -12.81 7.26 -5.92
CA ALA A 37 -14.18 7.61 -5.54
C ALA A 37 -14.84 6.55 -4.67
N ILE A 38 -14.59 5.26 -4.95
CA ILE A 38 -15.09 4.14 -4.12
C ILE A 38 -14.48 4.20 -2.72
N VAL A 39 -13.16 4.37 -2.62
CA VAL A 39 -12.48 4.48 -1.33
C VAL A 39 -12.98 5.70 -0.56
N PHE A 40 -13.17 6.83 -1.23
CA PHE A 40 -13.75 8.03 -0.62
C PHE A 40 -15.14 7.75 -0.04
N LYS A 41 -16.04 7.14 -0.82
CA LYS A 41 -17.38 6.74 -0.35
C LYS A 41 -17.32 5.75 0.81
N ALA A 42 -16.39 4.80 0.76
CA ALA A 42 -16.17 3.86 1.84
C ALA A 42 -15.73 4.56 3.14
N LEU A 43 -14.96 5.64 3.04
CA LEU A 43 -14.41 6.34 4.22
C LEU A 43 -15.27 7.53 4.69
N ALA A 44 -16.18 8.01 3.85
CA ALA A 44 -17.16 9.03 4.19
C ALA A 44 -18.05 8.56 5.35
N ARG A 45 -18.11 9.37 6.42
CA ARG A 45 -18.98 9.14 7.57
C ARG A 45 -19.78 10.42 7.85
N PRO A 46 -21.11 10.37 7.90
CA PRO A 46 -21.93 11.51 8.32
C PRO A 46 -21.48 12.03 9.69
N GLY A 47 -21.39 13.35 9.84
CA GLY A 47 -21.05 14.00 11.11
C GLY A 47 -19.58 13.95 11.54
N ARG A 48 -18.67 13.31 10.78
CA ARG A 48 -17.25 13.22 11.15
C ARG A 48 -16.36 13.79 10.03
N LYS A 49 -15.95 15.05 10.18
CA LYS A 49 -14.86 15.62 9.37
C LYS A 49 -13.57 14.93 9.77
N ARG A 50 -13.12 13.92 9.02
CA ARG A 50 -11.76 13.42 9.14
C ARG A 50 -10.83 14.49 8.57
N LYS A 51 -10.07 15.19 9.42
CA LYS A 51 -8.86 15.89 8.98
C LYS A 51 -7.84 14.84 8.55
N LEU A 52 -7.93 14.41 7.28
CA LEU A 52 -6.95 13.51 6.71
C LEU A 52 -5.77 14.35 6.22
N ARG A 53 -4.57 14.04 6.71
CA ARG A 53 -3.33 14.67 6.24
C ARG A 53 -2.98 14.30 4.79
N ILE A 54 -3.51 13.19 4.31
CA ILE A 54 -3.29 12.64 2.97
C ILE A 54 -4.64 12.29 2.34
N HIS A 55 -4.68 12.20 1.02
CA HIS A 55 -5.88 11.81 0.30
C HIS A 55 -6.37 10.42 0.79
N PRO A 56 -7.69 10.20 1.01
CA PRO A 56 -8.20 8.96 1.60
C PRO A 56 -7.81 7.69 0.84
N ALA A 57 -7.65 7.78 -0.47
CA ALA A 57 -7.29 6.65 -1.32
C ALA A 57 -5.79 6.29 -1.28
N THR A 58 -4.91 7.18 -0.79
CA THR A 58 -3.45 7.02 -0.88
C THR A 58 -2.96 5.68 -0.34
N ARG A 59 -3.44 5.27 0.84
CA ARG A 59 -3.06 3.99 1.46
C ARG A 59 -3.54 2.77 0.67
N THR A 60 -4.71 2.87 0.04
CA THR A 60 -5.22 1.78 -0.82
C THR A 60 -4.38 1.66 -2.09
N PHE A 61 -4.01 2.79 -2.71
CA PHE A 61 -3.12 2.78 -3.86
C PHE A 61 -1.72 2.27 -3.52
N GLN A 62 -1.15 2.68 -2.38
CA GLN A 62 0.11 2.12 -1.87
C GLN A 62 0.01 0.60 -1.73
N ALA A 63 -1.05 0.10 -1.10
CA ALA A 63 -1.22 -1.33 -0.87
C ALA A 63 -1.29 -2.13 -2.18
N LEU A 64 -2.02 -1.61 -3.17
CA LEU A 64 -2.12 -2.24 -4.50
C LEU A 64 -0.79 -2.17 -5.24
N ARG A 65 -0.09 -1.03 -5.20
CA ARG A 65 1.23 -0.85 -5.82
C ARG A 65 2.24 -1.87 -5.27
N ILE A 66 2.32 -2.00 -3.95
CA ILE A 66 3.18 -2.98 -3.28
C ILE A 66 2.85 -4.40 -3.72
N ALA A 67 1.56 -4.76 -3.72
CA ALA A 67 1.13 -6.13 -4.04
C ALA A 67 1.29 -6.49 -5.51
N VAL A 68 1.01 -5.57 -6.44
CA VAL A 68 1.09 -5.82 -7.89
C VAL A 68 2.53 -5.96 -8.34
N ASN A 69 3.45 -5.17 -7.77
CA ASN A 69 4.86 -5.18 -8.14
C ASN A 69 5.73 -6.08 -7.25
N ASN A 70 5.14 -6.84 -6.33
CA ASN A 70 5.85 -7.68 -5.34
C ASN A 70 6.97 -6.91 -4.61
N GLU A 71 6.74 -5.64 -4.28
CA GLU A 71 7.83 -4.71 -3.91
C GLU A 71 8.61 -5.17 -2.67
N LEU A 72 7.91 -5.62 -1.63
CA LEU A 72 8.54 -6.06 -0.38
C LEU A 72 9.32 -7.37 -0.55
N GLU A 73 8.81 -8.30 -1.37
CA GLU A 73 9.50 -9.56 -1.64
C GLU A 73 10.79 -9.32 -2.45
N ASN A 74 10.71 -8.43 -3.44
CA ASN A 74 11.87 -8.03 -4.22
C ASN A 74 12.93 -7.33 -3.34
N LEU A 75 12.49 -6.47 -2.41
CA LEU A 75 13.37 -5.84 -1.44
C LEU A 75 14.02 -6.87 -0.51
N GLU A 76 13.26 -7.83 0.01
CA GLU A 76 13.79 -8.88 0.89
C GLU A 76 14.86 -9.74 0.18
N LYS A 77 14.60 -10.12 -1.07
CA LYS A 77 15.58 -10.84 -1.92
C LYS A 77 16.84 -10.00 -2.18
N LEU A 78 16.68 -8.70 -2.44
CA LEU A 78 17.80 -7.79 -2.62
C LEU A 78 18.64 -7.69 -1.34
N LEU A 79 18.01 -7.48 -0.19
CA LEU A 79 18.70 -7.35 1.10
C LEU A 79 19.41 -8.64 1.49
N GLY A 80 18.84 -9.80 1.20
CA GLY A 80 19.47 -11.11 1.46
C GLY A 80 20.70 -11.38 0.57
N SER A 81 20.71 -10.89 -0.67
CA SER A 81 21.82 -11.12 -1.62
C SER A 81 22.87 -10.00 -1.63
N ALA A 82 22.50 -8.78 -1.23
CA ALA A 82 23.37 -7.60 -1.32
C ALA A 82 24.72 -7.75 -0.61
N PRO A 83 24.85 -8.36 0.60
CA PRO A 83 26.13 -8.49 1.28
C PRO A 83 27.19 -9.26 0.48
N GLU A 84 26.78 -10.30 -0.25
CA GLU A 84 27.67 -11.14 -1.06
C GLU A 84 28.13 -10.45 -2.35
N LEU A 85 27.36 -9.46 -2.81
CA LEU A 85 27.65 -8.69 -4.02
C LEU A 85 28.60 -7.51 -3.76
N LEU A 86 28.83 -7.14 -2.50
CA LEU A 86 29.68 -6.03 -2.13
C LEU A 86 31.16 -6.45 -2.07
N SER A 87 32.01 -5.69 -2.76
CA SER A 87 33.46 -5.75 -2.54
C SER A 87 33.80 -5.43 -1.07
N LYS A 88 34.99 -5.84 -0.63
CA LYS A 88 35.50 -5.46 0.70
C LYS A 88 35.42 -3.94 0.90
N ASN A 89 34.83 -3.52 2.01
CA ASN A 89 34.54 -2.11 2.36
C ASN A 89 33.52 -1.39 1.45
N GLY A 90 32.80 -2.13 0.60
CA GLY A 90 31.68 -1.61 -0.19
C GLY A 90 30.55 -1.10 0.71
N ARG A 91 29.77 -0.16 0.20
CA ARG A 91 28.64 0.44 0.91
C ARG A 91 27.37 0.29 0.10
N ILE A 92 26.28 -0.01 0.79
CA ILE A 92 24.92 0.04 0.25
C ILE A 92 24.15 1.16 0.94
N ALA A 93 23.40 1.93 0.15
CA ALA A 93 22.49 2.95 0.64
C ALA A 93 21.09 2.64 0.11
N VAL A 94 20.09 2.63 0.99
CA VAL A 94 18.70 2.37 0.64
C VAL A 94 17.85 3.55 1.08
N ILE A 95 16.99 4.03 0.18
CA ILE A 95 16.02 5.11 0.45
C ILE A 95 14.62 4.51 0.41
N SER A 96 13.94 4.50 1.54
CA SER A 96 12.56 4.00 1.68
C SER A 96 11.56 5.15 1.78
N PHE A 97 10.36 4.97 1.23
CA PHE A 97 9.31 5.98 1.24
C PHE A 97 8.14 5.66 2.17
N HIS A 98 8.07 4.42 2.68
CA HIS A 98 7.08 4.03 3.66
C HIS A 98 7.63 3.10 4.73
N SER A 99 6.92 3.05 5.86
CA SER A 99 7.21 2.27 7.07
C SER A 99 7.54 0.80 6.80
N LEU A 100 6.88 0.15 5.84
CA LEU A 100 7.10 -1.27 5.55
C LEU A 100 8.47 -1.55 4.91
N GLU A 101 8.92 -0.70 3.98
CA GLU A 101 10.26 -0.80 3.37
C GLU A 101 11.32 -0.50 4.43
N ASP A 102 11.17 0.62 5.15
CA ASP A 102 12.09 1.04 6.21
C ASP A 102 12.28 -0.05 7.27
N ARG A 103 11.20 -0.73 7.67
CA ARG A 103 11.27 -1.84 8.62
C ARG A 103 12.05 -3.04 8.06
N LEU A 104 11.95 -3.34 6.77
CA LEU A 104 12.74 -4.43 6.17
C LEU A 104 14.21 -4.06 6.04
N VAL A 105 14.53 -2.81 5.71
CA VAL A 105 15.92 -2.34 5.56
C VAL A 105 16.66 -2.32 6.89
N LYS A 106 15.95 -2.04 7.99
CA LYS A 106 16.53 -1.91 9.34
C LYS A 106 16.82 -3.23 10.04
N ASN A 107 16.17 -4.32 9.68
CA ASN A 107 16.23 -5.62 10.37
C ASN A 107 16.87 -6.68 9.50
#